data_AF-A0A836SGH9-F1
#
_entry.id   AF-A0A836SGH9-F1
#
_cell.length_a   1.000
_cell.length_b   1.000
_cell.length_c   1.000
_cell.angle_alpha   90.00
_cell.angle_beta   90.00
_cell.angle_gamma   90.00
#
_symmetry.space_group_name_H-M   'P 1'
#
loop_
_entity.id
_entity.type
_entity.pdbx_description
1 polymer ?
#
loop_
_entity_poly.entity_id
_entity_poly.type
_entity_poly.pdbx_seq_one_letter_code
_entity_poly.pdbx_strand_id
1 'polypeptide(L)'
;MLTTELQHLIERAEALVARIDHYFPPTPIPPDWQNILAFRWRKRNNQLGEFQAVYHPHQIRLQDLQGIDEQKQQLDRNTRQFLQKQPANNVLLSGSRGTGKSSLIKALLNEYANQGLRLVEVEKYDLIDLPEIVEAFNNRPERFIIFCDDLSYEKDDASYKALK
;
A
#
# COMPACT_ATOMS: atom_id res chain seq x y z
N MET A 1 -3.29 -48.26 29.56
CA MET A 1 -3.46 -48.51 28.10
C MET A 1 -4.61 -47.62 27.65
N LEU A 2 -4.38 -46.70 26.71
CA LEU A 2 -5.45 -45.92 26.09
C LEU A 2 -6.37 -46.91 25.35
N THR A 3 -7.69 -46.72 25.46
CA THR A 3 -8.65 -47.58 24.75
C THR A 3 -8.51 -47.37 23.24
N THR A 4 -8.66 -48.42 22.44
CA THR A 4 -8.53 -48.38 20.96
C THR A 4 -9.40 -47.30 20.32
N GLU A 5 -10.57 -47.03 20.91
CA GLU A 5 -11.48 -45.96 20.47
C GLU A 5 -10.89 -44.55 20.63
N LEU A 6 -10.18 -44.31 21.74
CA LEU A 6 -9.54 -43.02 21.99
C LEU A 6 -8.36 -42.81 21.03
N GLN A 7 -7.64 -43.88 20.69
CA GLN A 7 -6.54 -43.83 19.74
C GLN A 7 -7.04 -43.49 18.32
N HIS A 8 -8.14 -44.12 17.90
CA HIS A 8 -8.79 -43.82 16.62
C HIS A 8 -9.43 -42.41 16.58
N LEU A 9 -9.88 -41.89 17.72
CA LEU A 9 -10.35 -40.50 17.82
C LEU A 9 -9.20 -39.50 17.64
N ILE A 10 -8.04 -39.77 18.25
CA ILE A 10 -6.84 -38.93 18.13
C ILE A 10 -6.36 -38.90 16.67
N GLU A 11 -6.25 -40.05 16.01
CA GLU A 11 -5.83 -40.13 14.60
C GLU A 11 -6.77 -39.33 13.67
N ARG A 12 -8.08 -39.40 13.93
CA ARG A 12 -9.07 -38.61 13.18
C ARG A 12 -8.96 -37.11 13.47
N ALA A 13 -8.69 -36.74 14.71
CA ALA A 13 -8.51 -35.34 15.09
C ALA A 13 -7.25 -34.76 14.44
N GLU A 14 -6.13 -35.48 14.44
CA GLU A 14 -4.88 -35.09 13.77
C GLU A 14 -5.08 -34.94 12.25
N ALA A 15 -5.77 -35.89 11.61
CA ALA A 15 -6.10 -35.80 10.19
C ALA A 15 -7.01 -34.60 9.85
N LEU A 16 -7.88 -34.21 10.78
CA LEU A 16 -8.76 -33.05 10.63
C LEU A 16 -7.99 -31.75 10.82
N VAL A 17 -7.12 -31.66 11.83
CA VAL A 17 -6.22 -30.51 12.06
C VAL A 17 -5.31 -30.30 10.85
N ALA A 18 -4.66 -31.36 10.35
CA ALA A 18 -3.79 -31.26 9.17
C ALA A 18 -4.54 -30.78 7.90
N ARG A 19 -5.82 -31.11 7.76
CA ARG A 19 -6.66 -30.58 6.68
C ARG A 19 -7.06 -29.13 6.90
N ILE A 20 -7.38 -28.75 8.14
CA ILE A 20 -7.75 -27.37 8.49
C ILE A 20 -6.55 -26.42 8.34
N ASP A 21 -5.33 -26.86 8.66
CA ASP A 21 -4.11 -26.04 8.50
C ASP A 21 -3.92 -25.56 7.06
N HIS A 22 -4.37 -26.35 6.06
CA HIS A 22 -4.34 -25.94 4.66
C HIS A 22 -5.32 -24.81 4.31
N TYR A 23 -6.30 -24.55 5.17
CA TYR A 23 -7.28 -23.48 5.02
C TYR A 23 -6.93 -22.23 5.84
N PHE A 24 -5.96 -22.29 6.76
CA PHE A 24 -5.48 -21.10 7.43
C PHE A 24 -4.57 -20.30 6.50
N PRO A 25 -4.81 -18.98 6.33
CA PRO A 25 -3.86 -18.14 5.63
C PRO A 25 -2.51 -18.20 6.37
N PRO A 26 -1.38 -18.24 5.65
CA PRO A 26 -0.08 -18.13 6.28
C PRO A 26 -0.01 -16.84 7.10
N THR A 27 0.67 -16.88 8.25
CA THR A 27 0.86 -15.69 9.09
C THR A 27 1.45 -14.57 8.22
N PRO A 28 0.82 -13.38 8.18
CA PRO A 28 1.32 -12.30 7.34
C PRO A 28 2.71 -11.91 7.80
N ILE A 29 3.68 -11.99 6.88
CA ILE A 29 5.04 -11.54 7.14
C ILE A 29 4.99 -10.01 7.17
N PRO A 30 5.47 -9.36 8.25
CA PRO A 30 5.46 -7.91 8.32
C PRO A 30 6.31 -7.33 7.17
N PRO A 31 5.87 -6.25 6.51
CA PRO A 31 6.59 -5.69 5.38
C PRO A 31 7.94 -5.11 5.81
N ASP A 32 8.96 -5.26 4.96
CA ASP A 32 10.26 -4.65 5.18
C ASP A 32 10.25 -3.17 4.78
N TRP A 33 9.73 -2.33 5.68
CA TRP A 33 9.66 -0.88 5.52
C TRP A 33 11.03 -0.21 5.36
N GLN A 34 12.08 -0.84 5.86
CA GLN A 34 13.41 -0.25 5.91
C GLN A 34 14.10 -0.35 4.53
N ASN A 35 14.06 -1.53 3.90
CA ASN A 35 14.76 -1.78 2.64
C ASN A 35 13.88 -1.63 1.40
N ILE A 36 12.55 -1.71 1.54
CA ILE A 36 11.63 -1.59 0.41
C ILE A 36 11.05 -0.18 0.35
N LEU A 37 11.19 0.46 -0.82
CA LEU A 37 10.77 1.84 -1.04
C LEU A 37 9.30 1.97 -1.45
N ALA A 38 8.77 0.97 -2.14
CA ALA A 38 7.43 0.97 -2.71
C ALA A 38 6.70 -0.32 -2.41
N PHE A 39 5.41 -0.20 -2.13
CA PHE A 39 4.50 -1.31 -1.84
C PHE A 39 3.23 -1.15 -2.66
N ARG A 40 2.53 -2.26 -2.84
CA ARG A 40 1.17 -2.28 -3.34
C ARG A 40 0.27 -2.96 -2.31
N TRP A 41 -0.83 -2.33 -1.97
CA TRP A 41 -1.86 -2.95 -1.16
C TRP A 41 -2.67 -3.91 -2.02
N ARG A 42 -2.83 -5.15 -1.56
CA ARG A 42 -3.56 -6.21 -2.27
C ARG A 42 -4.39 -7.04 -1.29
N LYS A 43 -5.57 -7.45 -1.71
CA LYS A 43 -6.36 -8.50 -1.05
C LYS A 43 -6.32 -9.78 -1.88
N ARG A 44 -6.11 -10.93 -1.23
CA ARG A 44 -6.27 -12.26 -1.85
C ARG A 44 -7.52 -12.92 -1.29
N ASN A 45 -8.45 -13.32 -2.15
CA ASN A 45 -9.56 -14.26 -1.85
C ASN A 45 -10.19 -14.13 -0.44
N ASN A 46 -10.80 -12.97 -0.12
CA ASN A 46 -11.43 -12.68 1.19
C ASN A 46 -10.50 -12.75 2.42
N GLN A 47 -9.18 -12.67 2.24
CA GLN A 47 -8.22 -12.55 3.33
C GLN A 47 -7.97 -11.08 3.69
N LEU A 48 -7.23 -10.89 4.79
CA LEU A 48 -6.67 -9.61 5.21
C LEU A 48 -5.82 -9.01 4.09
N GLY A 49 -5.78 -7.67 4.00
CA GLY A 49 -4.94 -7.01 3.01
C GLY A 49 -3.45 -7.18 3.33
N GLU A 50 -2.64 -7.28 2.29
CA GLU A 50 -1.19 -7.42 2.39
C GLU A 50 -0.47 -6.28 1.64
N PHE A 51 0.65 -5.83 2.21
CA PHE A 51 1.58 -4.94 1.52
C PHE A 51 2.57 -5.78 0.70
N GLN A 52 2.34 -5.84 -0.60
CA GLN A 52 3.23 -6.50 -1.54
C GLN A 52 4.41 -5.57 -1.90
N ALA A 53 5.65 -6.01 -1.65
CA ALA A 53 6.84 -5.25 -2.01
C ALA A 53 6.98 -5.06 -3.54
N VAL A 54 7.35 -3.84 -3.95
CA VAL A 54 7.74 -3.51 -5.33
C VAL A 54 9.27 -3.42 -5.38
N TYR A 55 9.91 -4.53 -5.73
CA TYR A 55 11.38 -4.64 -5.73
C TYR A 55 12.08 -3.78 -6.78
N HIS A 56 11.40 -3.44 -7.87
CA HIS A 56 11.96 -2.69 -8.99
C HIS A 56 11.08 -1.45 -9.28
N PRO A 57 11.09 -0.44 -8.40
CA PRO A 57 10.36 0.80 -8.66
C PRO A 57 10.96 1.50 -9.90
N HIS A 58 10.11 2.24 -10.62
CA HIS A 58 10.55 3.01 -11.78
C HIS A 58 11.60 4.05 -11.37
N GLN A 59 12.70 4.16 -12.11
CA GLN A 59 13.83 5.05 -11.79
C GLN A 59 13.71 6.46 -12.41
N ILE A 60 12.50 6.92 -12.69
CA ILE A 60 12.26 8.23 -13.29
C ILE A 60 12.62 9.37 -12.33
N ARG A 61 13.22 10.46 -12.81
CA ARG A 61 13.54 11.66 -12.03
C ARG A 61 12.62 12.82 -12.38
N LEU A 62 12.50 13.79 -11.47
CA LEU A 62 11.67 14.98 -11.68
C LEU A 62 12.10 15.79 -12.91
N GLN A 63 13.41 15.80 -13.20
CA GLN A 63 13.99 16.46 -14.37
C GLN A 63 13.61 15.80 -15.71
N ASP A 64 13.24 14.51 -15.71
CA ASP A 64 12.92 13.76 -16.92
C ASP A 64 11.48 14.04 -17.41
N LEU A 65 10.64 14.58 -16.52
CA LEU A 65 9.28 14.98 -16.83
C LEU A 65 9.29 16.36 -17.50
N GLN A 66 8.55 16.56 -18.59
CA GLN A 66 8.49 17.85 -19.30
C GLN A 66 7.06 18.37 -19.39
N GLY A 67 6.90 19.71 -19.43
CA GLY A 67 5.59 20.36 -19.62
C GLY A 67 4.66 20.38 -18.40
N ILE A 68 5.17 20.06 -17.21
CA ILE A 68 4.41 20.01 -15.94
C ILE A 68 5.15 20.69 -14.77
N ASP A 69 5.93 21.73 -15.05
CA ASP A 69 6.84 22.33 -14.07
C ASP A 69 6.12 22.96 -12.87
N GLU A 70 4.93 23.54 -13.08
CA GLU A 70 4.12 24.08 -11.99
C GLU A 70 3.66 22.97 -11.02
N GLN A 71 3.13 21.87 -11.56
CA GLN A 71 2.70 20.71 -10.76
C GLN A 71 3.88 20.09 -10.01
N LYS A 72 5.05 20.00 -10.65
CA LYS A 72 6.29 19.54 -9.98
C LYS A 72 6.64 20.41 -8.78
N GLN A 73 6.68 21.73 -8.96
CA GLN A 73 7.05 22.65 -7.88
C GLN A 73 6.06 22.60 -6.71
N GLN A 74 4.77 22.50 -7.00
CA GLN A 74 3.73 22.40 -5.96
C GLN A 74 3.87 21.09 -5.17
N LEU A 75 4.01 19.94 -5.86
CA LEU A 75 4.16 18.64 -5.19
C LEU A 75 5.49 18.51 -4.46
N ASP A 76 6.58 19.00 -5.04
CA ASP A 76 7.90 19.01 -4.42
C ASP A 76 7.86 19.76 -3.08
N ARG A 77 7.31 20.97 -3.08
CA ARG A 77 7.13 21.77 -1.86
C ARG A 77 6.24 21.07 -0.83
N ASN A 78 5.13 20.48 -1.26
CA ASN A 78 4.22 19.75 -0.38
C ASN A 78 4.92 18.53 0.26
N THR A 79 5.69 17.79 -0.55
CA THR A 79 6.42 16.58 -0.12
C THR A 79 7.54 16.93 0.86
N ARG A 80 8.30 18.02 0.62
CA ARG A 80 9.31 18.50 1.56
C ARG A 80 8.69 18.87 2.92
N GLN A 81 7.57 19.57 2.92
CA GLN A 81 6.84 19.89 4.16
C GLN A 81 6.38 18.61 4.88
N PHE A 82 5.81 17.66 4.14
CA PHE A 82 5.38 16.37 4.68
C PHE A 82 6.52 15.60 5.35
N LEU A 83 7.68 15.53 4.71
CA LEU A 83 8.90 14.92 5.25
C LEU A 83 9.38 15.62 6.53
N GLN A 84 9.29 16.95 6.56
CA GLN A 84 9.66 17.76 7.71
C GLN A 84 8.61 17.77 8.83
N LYS A 85 7.54 16.95 8.72
CA LYS A 85 6.41 16.92 9.67
C LYS A 85 5.70 18.28 9.80
N GLN A 86 5.76 19.09 8.76
CA GLN A 86 5.02 20.34 8.62
C GLN A 86 3.65 20.07 7.97
N PRO A 87 2.71 21.03 8.03
CA PRO A 87 1.44 20.91 7.33
C PRO A 87 1.65 20.60 5.84
N ALA A 88 1.01 19.53 5.37
CA ALA A 88 1.01 19.10 3.99
C ALA A 88 -0.42 18.73 3.57
N ASN A 89 -0.73 18.93 2.30
CA ASN A 89 -2.05 18.69 1.75
C ASN A 89 -2.16 17.30 1.12
N ASN A 90 -3.36 16.73 1.18
CA ASN A 90 -3.77 15.69 0.24
C ASN A 90 -3.82 16.30 -1.17
N VAL A 91 -3.32 15.56 -2.14
CA VAL A 91 -3.16 16.03 -3.51
C VAL A 91 -4.06 15.22 -4.44
N LEU A 92 -4.89 15.90 -5.21
CA LEU A 92 -5.61 15.31 -6.34
C LEU A 92 -4.92 15.71 -7.64
N LEU A 93 -4.34 14.75 -8.35
CA LEU A 93 -3.75 14.98 -9.67
C LEU A 93 -4.79 14.70 -10.75
N SER A 94 -5.27 15.74 -11.43
CA SER A 94 -6.19 15.62 -12.56
C SER A 94 -5.47 15.77 -13.90
N GLY A 95 -6.00 15.16 -14.96
CA GLY A 95 -5.45 15.21 -16.32
C GLY A 95 -5.69 13.92 -17.10
N SER A 96 -5.57 13.97 -18.43
CA SER A 96 -5.79 12.83 -19.32
C SER A 96 -4.84 11.66 -19.04
N ARG A 97 -5.19 10.46 -19.53
CA ARG A 97 -4.31 9.29 -19.47
C ARG A 97 -3.02 9.60 -20.23
N GLY A 98 -1.87 9.29 -19.62
CA GLY A 98 -0.56 9.55 -20.23
C GLY A 98 0.08 10.91 -19.89
N THR A 99 -0.54 11.75 -19.06
CA THR A 99 0.04 13.05 -18.64
C THR A 99 1.14 12.95 -17.57
N GLY A 100 1.62 11.74 -17.26
CA GLY A 100 2.74 11.55 -16.34
C GLY A 100 2.43 11.68 -14.84
N LYS A 101 1.16 11.58 -14.41
CA LYS A 101 0.76 11.65 -12.99
C LYS A 101 1.44 10.57 -12.13
N SER A 102 1.30 9.29 -12.51
CA SER A 102 2.00 8.17 -11.86
C SER A 102 3.52 8.37 -11.90
N SER A 103 4.03 8.84 -13.03
CA SER A 103 5.45 9.13 -13.23
C SER A 103 5.97 10.23 -12.29
N LEU A 104 5.16 11.26 -12.02
CA LEU A 104 5.49 12.33 -11.09
C LEU A 104 5.60 11.83 -9.64
N ILE A 105 4.66 11.00 -9.20
CA ILE A 105 4.72 10.40 -7.85
C ILE A 105 5.92 9.46 -7.71
N LYS A 106 6.20 8.65 -8.74
CA LYS A 106 7.37 7.78 -8.78
C LYS A 106 8.68 8.58 -8.79
N ALA A 107 8.71 9.73 -9.45
CA ALA A 107 9.84 10.64 -9.43
C ALA A 107 10.09 11.23 -8.03
N LEU A 108 9.04 11.62 -7.31
CA LEU A 108 9.15 12.08 -5.92
C LEU A 108 9.68 10.99 -4.99
N LEU A 109 9.24 9.74 -5.17
CA LEU A 109 9.78 8.61 -4.42
C LEU A 109 11.30 8.52 -4.59
N ASN A 110 11.80 8.58 -5.82
CA ASN A 110 13.23 8.49 -6.09
C ASN A 110 14.02 9.67 -5.51
N GLU A 111 13.47 10.88 -5.58
CA GLU A 111 14.11 12.09 -5.04
C GLU A 111 14.25 12.03 -3.51
N TYR A 112 13.25 11.48 -2.82
CA TYR A 112 13.11 11.58 -1.36
C TYR A 112 13.20 10.24 -0.61
N ALA A 113 13.45 9.12 -1.29
CA ALA A 113 13.59 7.80 -0.67
C ALA A 113 14.62 7.77 0.48
N ASN A 114 15.75 8.45 0.28
CA ASN A 114 16.84 8.57 1.26
C ASN A 114 16.48 9.44 2.48
N GLN A 115 15.38 10.19 2.40
CA GLN A 115 14.83 10.99 3.51
C GLN A 115 13.69 10.26 4.22
N GLY A 116 13.48 8.98 3.93
CA GLY A 116 12.45 8.15 4.55
C GLY A 116 11.10 8.18 3.83
N LEU A 117 11.01 8.73 2.61
CA LEU A 117 9.79 8.64 1.81
C LEU A 117 9.55 7.19 1.35
N ARG A 118 8.31 6.75 1.43
CA ARG A 118 7.82 5.45 0.96
C ARG A 118 6.54 5.64 0.15
N LEU A 119 6.32 4.76 -0.82
CA LEU A 119 5.13 4.79 -1.67
C LEU A 119 4.28 3.56 -1.42
N VAL A 120 2.97 3.75 -1.28
CA VAL A 120 1.99 2.67 -1.24
C VAL A 120 0.97 2.89 -2.33
N GLU A 121 0.99 2.03 -3.35
CA GLU A 121 -0.02 2.00 -4.40
C GLU A 121 -1.26 1.26 -3.87
N VAL A 122 -2.43 1.90 -3.97
CA VAL A 122 -3.72 1.33 -3.56
C VAL A 122 -4.66 1.42 -4.75
N GLU A 123 -5.35 0.31 -5.07
CA GLU A 123 -6.37 0.32 -6.11
C GLU A 123 -7.64 1.01 -5.62
N LYS A 124 -8.41 1.60 -6.54
CA LYS A 124 -9.60 2.39 -6.21
C LYS A 124 -10.57 1.67 -5.26
N TYR A 125 -10.84 0.39 -5.52
CA TYR A 125 -11.78 -0.42 -4.74
C TYR A 125 -11.25 -0.74 -3.32
N ASP A 126 -9.94 -0.73 -3.14
CA ASP A 126 -9.29 -1.03 -1.87
C ASP A 126 -9.08 0.23 -1.01
N LEU A 127 -9.51 1.41 -1.48
CA LEU A 127 -9.47 2.64 -0.67
C LEU A 127 -10.35 2.56 0.59
N ILE A 128 -11.31 1.64 0.63
CA ILE A 128 -12.07 1.36 1.85
C ILE A 128 -11.19 0.91 3.02
N ASP A 129 -10.00 0.38 2.74
CA ASP A 129 -9.03 -0.10 3.74
C ASP A 129 -8.05 0.98 4.20
N LEU A 130 -8.21 2.23 3.76
CA LEU A 130 -7.34 3.34 4.19
C LEU A 130 -7.14 3.40 5.71
N PRO A 131 -8.16 3.20 6.58
CA PRO A 131 -7.93 3.17 8.02
C PRO A 131 -6.94 2.08 8.46
N GLU A 132 -7.07 0.86 7.92
CA GLU A 132 -6.18 -0.28 8.21
C GLU A 132 -4.75 -0.01 7.69
N ILE A 133 -4.65 0.52 6.47
CA ILE A 133 -3.38 0.88 5.83
C ILE A 133 -2.64 1.93 6.67
N VAL A 134 -3.33 2.98 7.11
CA VAL A 134 -2.74 4.06 7.90
C VAL A 134 -2.35 3.57 9.30
N GLU A 135 -3.14 2.68 9.91
CA GLU A 135 -2.80 2.08 11.20
C GLU A 135 -1.46 1.33 11.16
N ALA A 136 -1.16 0.66 10.04
CA ALA A 136 0.12 -0.04 9.84
C ALA A 136 1.34 0.91 9.85
N PHE A 137 1.14 2.21 9.62
CA PHE A 137 2.20 3.22 9.61
C PHE A 137 2.44 3.87 10.99
N ASN A 138 1.62 3.54 12.00
CA ASN A 138 1.77 4.12 13.33
C ASN A 138 3.15 3.83 13.92
N ASN A 139 3.71 4.84 14.60
CA ASN A 139 5.05 4.81 15.22
C ASN A 139 6.23 4.59 14.26
N ARG A 140 6.01 4.71 12.94
CA ARG A 140 7.09 4.59 11.94
C ARG A 140 7.81 5.93 11.71
N PRO A 141 9.15 5.92 11.58
CA PRO A 141 9.90 7.12 11.20
C PRO A 141 9.68 7.50 9.73
N GLU A 142 9.36 6.55 8.85
CA GLU A 142 9.10 6.77 7.43
C GLU A 142 7.87 7.65 7.18
N ARG A 143 7.75 8.15 5.95
CA ARG A 143 6.64 8.97 5.48
C ARG A 143 6.03 8.35 4.24
N PHE A 144 4.76 7.97 4.33
CA PHE A 144 4.08 7.20 3.30
C PHE A 144 3.21 8.10 2.43
N ILE A 145 3.47 8.11 1.13
CA ILE A 145 2.51 8.60 0.14
C ILE A 145 1.63 7.42 -0.24
N ILE A 146 0.32 7.55 -0.01
CA ILE A 146 -0.67 6.63 -0.55
C ILE A 146 -1.10 7.16 -1.92
N PHE A 147 -0.96 6.34 -2.95
CA PHE A 147 -1.22 6.71 -4.34
C PHE A 147 -2.29 5.81 -4.96
N CYS A 148 -3.29 6.44 -5.59
CA CYS A 148 -4.33 5.79 -6.39
C CYS A 148 -4.39 6.45 -7.77
N ASP A 149 -4.16 5.70 -8.85
CA ASP A 149 -3.96 6.24 -10.20
C ASP A 149 -5.28 6.55 -10.95
N ASP A 150 -6.33 5.77 -10.71
CA ASP A 150 -7.59 5.85 -11.47
C ASP A 150 -8.80 6.04 -10.56
N LEU A 151 -8.90 7.24 -9.97
CA LEU A 151 -10.11 7.69 -9.29
C LEU A 151 -11.15 8.12 -10.32
N SER A 152 -12.04 7.21 -10.73
CA SER A 152 -13.25 7.57 -11.46
C SER A 152 -14.38 7.90 -10.47
N TYR A 153 -14.96 9.10 -10.58
CA TYR A 153 -16.08 9.54 -9.76
C TYR A 153 -17.38 8.98 -10.32
N GLU A 154 -17.75 7.76 -9.92
CA GLU A 154 -19.13 7.29 -10.06
C GLU A 154 -19.93 7.69 -8.82
N LYS A 155 -21.18 8.16 -9.03
CA LYS A 155 -22.00 8.82 -7.99
C LYS A 155 -22.31 7.97 -6.75
N ASP A 156 -22.04 6.68 -6.79
CA ASP A 156 -22.37 5.72 -5.73
C ASP A 156 -21.15 4.98 -5.14
N ASP A 157 -19.93 5.45 -5.43
CA ASP A 157 -18.74 4.71 -5.08
C ASP A 157 -18.33 4.89 -3.61
N ALA A 158 -18.34 3.79 -2.85
CA ALA A 158 -17.96 3.76 -1.44
C ALA A 158 -16.52 4.27 -1.20
N SER A 159 -15.65 4.18 -2.22
CA SER A 159 -14.28 4.67 -2.20
C SER A 159 -14.15 6.19 -1.93
N TYR A 160 -15.17 7.00 -2.23
CA TYR A 160 -15.13 8.44 -1.93
C TYR A 160 -15.35 8.75 -0.44
N LYS A 161 -16.17 7.95 0.27
CA LYS A 161 -16.43 8.15 1.70
C LYS A 161 -15.17 7.93 2.54
N ALA A 162 -14.26 7.07 2.09
CA ALA A 162 -13.01 6.78 2.79
C ALA A 162 -11.99 7.93 2.72
N LEU A 163 -12.16 8.89 1.80
CA LEU A 163 -11.27 10.03 1.60
C LEU A 163 -11.70 11.31 2.33
N LYS A 164 -12.85 11.29 3.03
CA LYS A 164 -13.38 12.40 3.82
C LYS A 164 -13.05 12.24 5.29
#